data_AF-A0A0F9FRD9-F1
#
_entry.id   AF-A0A0F9FRD9-F1
#
_cell.length_a   1.000
_cell.length_b   1.000
_cell.length_c   1.000
_cell.angle_alpha   90.00
_cell.angle_beta   90.00
_cell.angle_gamma   90.00
#
_symmetry.space_group_name_H-M   'P 1'
#
loop_
_entity.id
_entity.type
_entity.pdbx_description
1 polymer ?
#
loop_
_entity_poly.entity_id
_entity_poly.type
_entity_poly.pdbx_seq_one_letter_code
_entity_poly.pdbx_strand_id
1 'polypeptide(L)' 'MDYPVRCEIIDVVGVEVLPGIMGNTPGKSKPHVGKQGIAELKGDNVKITLDDGNILYGYECWWKPIKEE' A
#
# COMPACT_ATOMS: atom_id res chain seq x y z
N MET A 1 -1.98 12.42 -8.13
CA MET A 1 -1.60 11.84 -6.84
C MET A 1 -0.15 12.21 -6.67
N ASP A 2 0.14 13.04 -5.68
CA ASP A 2 1.44 13.65 -5.52
C ASP A 2 2.26 12.79 -4.54
N TYR A 3 3.48 12.44 -4.93
CA TYR A 3 4.42 11.71 -4.08
C TYR A 3 5.48 12.69 -3.52
N PRO A 4 6.01 12.46 -2.31
CA PRO A 4 5.63 11.41 -1.35
C PRO A 4 4.21 11.62 -0.77
N VAL A 5 3.51 10.52 -0.46
CA VAL A 5 2.19 10.56 0.17
C VAL A 5 2.14 9.67 1.40
N ARG A 6 1.49 10.16 2.46
CA ARG A 6 1.19 9.35 3.64
C ARG A 6 0.19 8.27 3.26
N CYS A 7 0.46 7.03 3.64
CA CYS A 7 -0.37 5.89 3.24
C CYS A 7 -0.58 4.90 4.38
N GLU A 8 -1.64 4.10 4.25
CA GLU A 8 -1.95 2.96 5.10
C GLU A 8 -2.00 1.70 4.24
N ILE A 9 -1.36 0.61 4.68
CA ILE A 9 -1.48 -0.70 4.05
C ILE A 9 -2.88 -1.26 4.32
N ILE A 10 -3.55 -1.71 3.27
CA ILE A 10 -4.91 -2.24 3.36
C ILE A 10 -4.96 -3.70 2.94
N ASP A 11 -5.92 -4.42 3.49
CA ASP A 11 -6.29 -5.74 2.99
C ASP A 11 -7.41 -5.57 1.96
N VAL A 12 -7.20 -6.11 0.76
CA VAL A 12 -8.20 -6.15 -0.32
C VAL A 12 -8.72 -7.55 -0.58
N VAL A 13 -8.42 -8.53 0.30
CA VAL A 13 -8.97 -9.89 0.17
C VAL A 13 -10.50 -9.82 0.22
N GLY A 14 -11.13 -10.31 -0.85
CA GLY A 14 -12.59 -10.29 -0.97
C GLY A 14 -13.18 -8.94 -1.41
N VAL A 15 -12.34 -7.94 -1.67
CA VAL A 15 -12.75 -6.63 -2.19
C VAL A 15 -12.58 -6.63 -3.71
N GLU A 16 -13.58 -6.18 -4.46
CA GLU A 16 -13.43 -5.97 -5.90
C GLU A 16 -12.55 -4.73 -6.14
N VAL A 17 -11.33 -4.94 -6.67
CA VAL A 17 -10.36 -3.85 -6.93
C VAL A 17 -10.51 -3.27 -8.34
N LEU A 18 -11.05 -4.06 -9.26
CA LEU A 18 -11.45 -3.68 -10.62
C LEU A 18 -12.70 -4.49 -10.99
N PRO A 19 -13.56 -4.02 -11.92
CA PRO A 19 -14.77 -4.74 -12.30
C PRO A 19 -14.47 -6.21 -12.67
N GLY A 20 -14.97 -7.16 -11.87
CA GLY A 20 -14.74 -8.60 -12.05
C GLY A 20 -13.38 -9.13 -11.55
N ILE A 21 -12.54 -8.30 -10.92
CA ILE A 21 -11.25 -8.71 -10.35
C ILE A 21 -11.30 -8.58 -8.83
N MET A 22 -11.33 -9.74 -8.18
CA MET A 22 -11.23 -9.85 -6.73
C MET A 22 -9.78 -9.56 -6.31
N GLY A 23 -9.63 -8.60 -5.41
CA GLY A 23 -8.38 -8.28 -4.77
C GLY A 23 -7.83 -9.48 -4.01
N ASN A 24 -6.52 -9.66 -4.11
CA ASN A 24 -5.79 -10.60 -3.29
C ASN A 24 -4.57 -9.89 -2.71
N THR A 25 -4.53 -9.79 -1.39
CA THR A 25 -3.41 -9.16 -0.69
C THR A 25 -2.22 -10.11 -0.66
N PRO A 26 -1.06 -9.72 -1.21
CA PRO A 26 0.13 -10.56 -1.17
C PRO A 26 0.52 -10.94 0.26
N GLY A 27 0.99 -12.17 0.46
CA GLY A 27 1.35 -12.66 1.80
C GLY A 27 2.41 -11.79 2.50
N LYS A 28 3.27 -11.11 1.74
CA LYS A 28 4.30 -10.21 2.26
C LYS A 28 3.73 -8.97 2.97
N SER A 29 2.58 -8.46 2.53
CA SER A 29 1.96 -7.26 3.12
C SER A 29 0.87 -7.55 4.14
N LYS A 30 0.31 -8.76 4.16
CA LYS A 30 -0.63 -9.21 5.20
C LYS A 30 -0.22 -8.86 6.64
N PRO A 31 1.03 -9.10 7.10
CA PRO A 31 1.42 -8.75 8.48
C PRO A 31 1.58 -7.24 8.71
N HIS A 32 1.48 -6.43 7.66
CA HIS A 32 1.60 -4.98 7.73
C HIS A 32 0.26 -4.27 7.47
N VAL A 33 -0.85 -4.99 7.26
CA VAL A 33 -2.19 -4.40 7.13
C VAL A 33 -2.50 -3.52 8.35
N GLY A 34 -2.99 -2.31 8.10
CA GLY A 34 -3.26 -1.28 9.11
C GLY A 34 -2.03 -0.46 9.52
N LYS A 35 -0.81 -0.84 9.09
CA LYS A 35 0.39 -0.02 9.33
C LYS A 35 0.43 1.16 8.37
N GLN A 36 0.98 2.26 8.86
CA GLN A 36 1.15 3.49 8.12
C GLN A 36 2.60 3.69 7.71
N GLY A 37 2.79 4.52 6.69
CA GLY A 37 4.09 4.84 6.16
C GLY A 37 4.04 5.93 5.11
N ILE A 38 5.17 6.10 4.42
CA ILE A 38 5.31 7.05 3.31
C ILE A 38 5.50 6.26 2.02
N ALA A 39 4.61 6.48 1.06
CA ALA A 39 4.76 6.00 -0.30
C ALA A 39 5.53 7.05 -1.12
N GLU A 40 6.56 6.62 -1.83
CA GLU A 40 7.38 7.41 -2.73
C GLU A 40 7.40 6.77 -4.11
N LEU A 41 7.27 7.56 -5.17
CA LEU A 41 7.52 7.07 -6.53
C LEU A 41 9.04 7.03 -6.79
N LYS A 42 9.57 5.85 -7.08
CA LYS A 42 10.97 5.60 -7.44
C LYS A 42 11.01 4.95 -8.83
N GLY A 43 11.20 5.76 -9.87
CA GLY A 43 11.08 5.30 -11.26
C GLY A 43 9.65 4.87 -11.55
N ASP A 44 9.48 3.65 -12.08
CA ASP A 44 8.17 3.06 -12.40
C ASP A 44 7.48 2.33 -11.24
N ASN A 45 8.09 2.33 -10.04
CA ASN A 45 7.56 1.61 -8.88
C ASN A 45 7.31 2.53 -7.69
N VAL A 46 6.34 2.15 -6.86
CA VAL A 46 6.07 2.80 -5.57
C VAL A 46 6.85 2.07 -4.49
N LYS A 47 7.66 2.79 -3.73
CA LYS A 47 8.34 2.32 -2.52
C LYS A 47 7.57 2.84 -1.32
N ILE A 48 7.13 1.96 -0.44
CA ILE A 48 6.45 2.30 0.80
C ILE A 48 7.40 2.01 1.96
N THR A 49 7.75 3.05 2.70
CA THR A 49 8.54 2.94 3.93
C THR A 49 7.58 3.08 5.10
N LEU A 50 7.33 1.97 5.81
CA LEU A 50 6.48 1.94 7.00
C LEU A 50 7.18 2.60 8.19
N ASP A 51 6.39 3.11 9.13
CA ASP A 51 6.92 3.79 10.32
C ASP A 51 7.75 2.89 11.23
N ASP A 52 7.53 1.58 11.17
CA ASP A 52 8.32 0.58 11.87
C ASP A 52 9.66 0.26 11.17
N GLY A 53 9.96 0.97 10.08
CA GLY A 53 11.19 0.82 9.29
C GLY A 53 11.12 -0.25 8.20
N ASN A 54 10.03 -1.01 8.08
CA ASN A 54 9.89 -1.99 7.00
C ASN A 54 9.66 -1.31 5.66
N ILE A 55 10.23 -1.89 4.60
CA ILE A 55 10.06 -1.39 3.23
C ILE A 55 9.26 -2.42 2.43
N LEU A 56 8.17 -1.95 1.81
CA LEU A 56 7.35 -2.69 0.87
C LEU A 56 7.37 -1.97 -0.48
N TYR A 57 7.18 -2.70 -1.57
CA TYR A 57 6.97 -2.12 -2.89
C TYR A 57 5.50 -2.22 -3.31
N GLY A 58 5.05 -1.36 -4.22
CA GLY A 58 3.65 -1.26 -4.64
C GLY A 58 3.08 -2.55 -5.26
N TYR A 59 3.92 -3.43 -5.81
CA TYR A 59 3.50 -4.76 -6.27
C TYR A 59 3.44 -5.81 -5.13
N GLU A 60 3.98 -5.49 -3.96
CA GLU A 60 4.01 -6.37 -2.78
C GLU A 60 2.90 -6.05 -1.78
N CYS A 61 2.19 -4.94 -1.96
CA CYS A 61 1.18 -4.46 -1.03
C CYS A 61 0.11 -3.62 -1.69
N TRP A 62 -1.07 -3.60 -1.08
CA TRP A 62 -2.12 -2.65 -1.38
C TRP A 62 -2.09 -1.55 -0.33
N TRP A 63 -2.26 -0.31 -0.77
CA TRP A 63 -2.22 0.85 0.12
C TRP A 63 -3.19 1.92 -0.37
N LYS A 64 -3.63 2.77 0.54
CA LYS A 64 -4.45 3.95 0.25
C LYS A 64 -3.78 5.20 0.83
N PRO A 65 -3.95 6.38 0.21
CA PRO A 65 -3.49 7.62 0.81
C PRO A 65 -4.32 7.92 2.07
N ILE A 66 -3.65 8.46 3.09
CA ILE A 66 -4.30 9.07 4.26
C ILE A 66 -4.21 10.57 4.01
N LYS A 67 -5.34 11.25 3.90
CA LYS A 67 -5.33 12.72 3.93
C LYS A 67 -5.11 13.13 5.37
N GLU A 68 -4.05 13.90 5.63
CA GLU A 68 -3.99 14.69 6.86
C GLU A 68 -5.05 15.80 6.71
N GLU A 69 -6.00 15.86 7.64
CA GLU A 69 -7.05 16.89 7.72
C GLU A 69 -6.48 18.28 8.01
#